data_AF-A0A9E1AZ53-F1
#
_entry.id   AF-A0A9E1AZ53-F1
#
_cell.length_a   1.000
_cell.length_b   1.000
_cell.length_c   1.000
_cell.angle_alpha   90.00
_cell.angle_beta   90.00
_cell.angle_gamma   90.00
#
_symmetry.space_group_name_H-M   'P 1'
#
loop_
_entity.id
_entity.type
_entity.pdbx_description
1 polymer ?
#
loop_
_entity_poly.entity_id
_entity_poly.type
_entity_poly.pdbx_seq_one_letter_code
_entity_poly.pdbx_strand_id
1 'polypeptide(L)'
;MNYELEIAFDFKNSKEYFVRYEPIELTDSEKIPEKLKNKKLYVFEKVKPKAKNIGTFLLEFLNLDFSNALHLNYFLVHYFLVNFIASKKNYLDFEYYKSINLTSEIIDNPKIILTEDEFIDYAEGTKLLYFSFIDSAQFVFRNIAEKIYFKTLFESSTEEDSDYESLKILKDNETYESILDNISENFKDIKMNFDLDAFFLGSNANKSKDNIRYYYSSNDFTCLLFICMKEFMNYKNSFRIVKCKNCNHYFIPKTAHTTLYCDNIFKDGLTCKEFADKVSSSRTYANDPICKKYRNRYKNLSKQASISNNPEVLALYERYKVDGAKMLDRYKHNKITAERFENWISSMKIGK
;
A
#
# COMPACT_ATOMS: atom_id res chain seq x y z
N MET A 1 2.77 -16.06 -28.31
CA MET A 1 3.37 -15.64 -27.02
C MET A 1 2.28 -15.34 -25.97
N ASN A 2 2.51 -15.70 -24.71
CA ASN A 2 1.62 -15.38 -23.59
C ASN A 2 2.25 -14.26 -22.75
N TYR A 3 1.68 -13.07 -22.77
CA TYR A 3 2.24 -11.86 -22.15
C TYR A 3 1.80 -11.70 -20.69
N GLU A 4 1.65 -12.80 -19.97
CA GLU A 4 1.18 -12.79 -18.57
C GLU A 4 2.19 -12.12 -17.64
N LEU A 5 1.63 -11.42 -16.64
CA LEU A 5 2.36 -11.04 -15.44
C LEU A 5 2.56 -12.28 -14.58
N GLU A 6 3.69 -12.37 -13.89
CA GLU A 6 3.98 -13.52 -13.03
C GLU A 6 4.52 -13.04 -11.68
N ILE A 7 4.13 -13.72 -10.60
CA ILE A 7 4.62 -13.41 -9.26
C ILE A 7 4.91 -14.68 -8.45
N ALA A 8 6.04 -14.70 -7.76
CA ALA A 8 6.42 -15.75 -6.84
C ALA A 8 6.81 -15.16 -5.48
N PHE A 9 6.51 -15.90 -4.42
CA PHE A 9 6.80 -15.48 -3.05
C PHE A 9 7.81 -16.42 -2.38
N ASP A 10 8.88 -15.84 -1.84
CA ASP A 10 9.81 -16.50 -0.93
C ASP A 10 9.57 -15.95 0.48
N PHE A 11 8.55 -16.50 1.14
CA PHE A 11 8.15 -16.04 2.47
C PHE A 11 9.25 -16.26 3.52
N LYS A 12 10.08 -17.30 3.35
CA LYS A 12 11.17 -17.62 4.27
C LYS A 12 12.19 -16.48 4.32
N ASN A 13 12.53 -15.91 3.16
CA ASN A 13 13.46 -14.78 3.07
C ASN A 13 12.76 -13.41 3.03
N SER A 14 11.43 -13.37 3.16
CA SER A 14 10.61 -12.16 3.02
C SER A 14 10.88 -11.43 1.71
N LYS A 15 10.93 -12.19 0.60
CA LYS A 15 11.14 -11.68 -0.75
C LYS A 15 9.98 -12.04 -1.67
N GLU A 16 9.79 -11.23 -2.68
CA GLU A 16 8.97 -11.56 -3.84
C GLU A 16 9.75 -11.36 -5.14
N TYR A 17 9.26 -12.01 -6.18
CA TYR A 17 9.81 -11.98 -7.52
C TYR A 17 8.65 -11.68 -8.44
N PHE A 18 8.75 -10.60 -9.20
CA PHE A 18 7.71 -10.20 -10.15
C PHE A 18 8.31 -10.18 -11.54
N VAL A 19 7.60 -10.78 -12.50
CA VAL A 19 7.96 -10.76 -13.91
C VAL A 19 6.94 -9.90 -14.65
N ARG A 20 7.48 -8.97 -15.42
CA ARG A 20 6.77 -8.05 -16.29
C ARG A 20 7.56 -7.86 -17.58
N TYR A 21 6.96 -7.13 -18.50
CA TYR A 21 7.59 -6.73 -19.74
C TYR A 21 8.02 -5.28 -19.65
N GLU A 22 9.24 -4.96 -20.09
CA GLU A 22 9.76 -3.59 -20.12
C GLU A 22 10.08 -3.18 -21.56
N PRO A 23 9.81 -1.92 -21.93
CA PRO A 23 10.21 -1.39 -23.23
C PRO A 23 11.73 -1.23 -23.27
N ILE A 24 12.37 -1.83 -24.26
CA ILE A 24 13.80 -1.72 -24.54
C ILE A 24 13.95 -1.01 -25.88
N GLU A 25 14.66 0.12 -25.89
CA GLU A 25 14.94 0.83 -27.14
C GLU A 25 15.84 -0.02 -28.05
N LEU A 26 15.41 -0.21 -29.29
CA LEU A 26 16.21 -0.82 -30.34
C LEU A 26 17.25 0.21 -30.82
N THR A 27 18.50 0.01 -30.41
CA THR A 27 19.62 0.88 -30.80
C THR A 27 20.48 0.29 -31.92
N ASP A 28 20.31 -1.00 -32.20
CA ASP A 28 21.02 -1.72 -33.26
C ASP A 28 20.40 -1.38 -34.62
N SER A 29 21.08 -0.52 -35.38
CA SER A 29 20.60 -0.02 -36.68
C SER A 29 20.39 -1.11 -37.72
N GLU A 30 21.04 -2.27 -37.59
CA GLU A 30 20.83 -3.40 -38.52
C GLU A 30 19.49 -4.10 -38.30
N LYS A 31 18.92 -3.98 -37.09
CA LYS A 31 17.61 -4.54 -36.74
C LYS A 31 16.45 -3.58 -37.03
N ILE A 32 16.74 -2.35 -37.43
CA ILE A 32 15.73 -1.33 -37.73
C ILE A 32 15.50 -1.29 -39.25
N PRO A 33 14.25 -1.46 -39.72
CA PRO A 33 13.93 -1.38 -41.14
C PRO A 33 14.32 -0.02 -41.74
N GLU A 34 14.77 0.01 -42.99
CA GLU A 34 15.24 1.26 -43.66
C GLU A 34 14.22 2.40 -43.56
N LYS A 35 12.93 2.07 -43.71
CA LYS A 35 11.81 3.01 -43.65
C LYS A 35 11.59 3.65 -42.26
N LEU A 36 12.19 3.08 -41.21
CA LEU A 36 11.98 3.47 -39.82
C LEU A 36 13.28 3.94 -39.13
N LYS A 37 14.39 4.08 -39.86
CA LYS A 37 15.69 4.48 -39.28
C LYS A 37 15.69 5.85 -38.57
N ASN A 38 14.75 6.71 -38.90
CA ASN A 38 14.58 8.02 -38.27
C ASN A 38 13.64 8.01 -37.06
N LYS A 39 13.02 6.87 -36.75
CA LYS A 39 12.14 6.69 -35.59
C LYS A 39 12.85 5.91 -34.49
N LYS A 40 12.46 6.15 -33.25
CA LYS A 40 12.80 5.25 -32.14
C LYS A 40 11.82 4.09 -32.13
N LEU A 41 12.32 2.90 -31.83
CA LEU A 41 11.51 1.70 -31.68
C LEU A 41 11.77 1.06 -30.34
N TYR A 42 10.72 0.52 -29.74
CA TYR A 42 10.78 -0.17 -28.46
C TYR A 42 10.30 -1.60 -28.64
N VAL A 43 11.15 -2.56 -28.28
CA VAL A 43 10.76 -3.96 -28.15
C VAL A 43 10.41 -4.23 -26.70
N PHE A 44 9.27 -4.87 -26.45
CA PHE A 44 8.85 -5.24 -25.11
C PHE A 44 9.35 -6.64 -24.78
N GLU A 45 10.26 -6.73 -23.82
CA GLU A 45 10.90 -8.00 -23.45
C GLU A 45 10.58 -8.39 -22.01
N LYS A 46 10.44 -9.70 -21.79
CA LYS A 46 10.22 -10.30 -20.47
C LYS A 46 11.47 -10.08 -19.61
N VAL A 47 11.31 -9.36 -18.51
CA VAL A 47 12.43 -9.02 -17.62
C VAL A 47 12.71 -10.17 -16.66
N LYS A 48 14.00 -10.50 -16.48
CA LYS A 48 14.43 -11.47 -15.48
C LYS A 48 13.94 -11.05 -14.08
N PRO A 49 13.22 -11.92 -13.35
CA PRO A 49 12.74 -11.57 -12.02
C PRO A 49 13.91 -11.29 -11.08
N LYS A 50 13.84 -10.16 -10.38
CA LYS A 50 14.80 -9.76 -9.35
C LYS A 50 14.14 -9.85 -7.97
N ALA A 51 14.91 -10.28 -6.97
CA ALA A 51 14.42 -10.33 -5.59
C ALA A 51 14.09 -8.91 -5.09
N LYS A 52 12.82 -8.68 -4.76
CA LYS A 52 12.34 -7.47 -4.08
C LYS A 52 11.85 -7.81 -2.68
N ASN A 53 11.65 -6.80 -1.83
CA ASN A 53 11.04 -7.02 -0.53
C ASN A 53 9.60 -7.50 -0.71
N ILE A 54 9.15 -8.40 0.16
CA ILE A 54 7.78 -8.91 0.13
C ILE A 54 6.76 -7.76 0.12
N GLY A 55 5.77 -7.86 -0.74
CA GLY A 55 4.69 -6.88 -0.93
C GLY A 55 5.07 -5.65 -1.74
N THR A 56 6.22 -5.59 -2.40
CA THR A 56 6.61 -4.41 -3.21
C THR A 56 5.56 -4.09 -4.27
N PHE A 57 5.10 -5.07 -5.05
CA PHE A 57 4.09 -4.87 -6.09
C PHE A 57 2.76 -4.34 -5.51
N LEU A 58 2.25 -4.98 -4.45
CA LEU A 58 1.01 -4.56 -3.79
C LEU A 58 1.13 -3.17 -3.17
N LEU A 59 2.23 -2.90 -2.45
CA LEU A 59 2.45 -1.61 -1.79
C LEU A 59 2.68 -0.49 -2.81
N GLU A 60 3.31 -0.76 -3.95
CA GLU A 60 3.46 0.19 -5.05
C GLU A 60 2.08 0.59 -5.59
N PHE A 61 1.22 -0.39 -5.89
CA PHE A 61 -0.16 -0.12 -6.30
C PHE A 61 -0.95 0.69 -5.26
N LEU A 62 -0.87 0.34 -3.98
CA LEU A 62 -1.60 1.03 -2.92
C LEU A 62 -1.12 2.48 -2.69
N ASN A 63 0.16 2.76 -2.92
CA ASN A 63 0.79 4.04 -2.59
C ASN A 63 0.90 5.02 -3.77
N LEU A 64 0.84 4.55 -5.01
CA LEU A 64 0.85 5.46 -6.16
C LEU A 64 -0.38 6.37 -6.14
N ASP A 65 -0.16 7.64 -6.45
CA ASP A 65 -1.23 8.62 -6.67
C ASP A 65 -1.64 8.59 -8.14
N PHE A 66 -2.74 7.91 -8.45
CA PHE A 66 -3.22 7.79 -9.84
C PHE A 66 -3.89 9.05 -10.38
N SER A 67 -4.17 10.06 -9.54
CA SER A 67 -4.53 11.39 -10.05
C SER A 67 -3.34 12.09 -10.71
N ASN A 68 -2.12 11.69 -10.37
CA ASN A 68 -0.89 12.13 -11.02
C ASN A 68 -0.66 11.33 -12.32
N ALA A 69 -0.60 12.04 -13.45
CA ALA A 69 -0.42 11.43 -14.76
C ALA A 69 0.90 10.64 -14.90
N LEU A 70 1.99 11.05 -14.25
CA LEU A 70 3.27 10.34 -14.33
C LEU A 70 3.19 9.00 -13.59
N HIS A 71 2.58 8.97 -12.41
CA HIS A 71 2.38 7.74 -11.65
C HIS A 71 1.46 6.74 -12.37
N LEU A 72 0.36 7.24 -12.94
CA LEU A 72 -0.54 6.43 -13.73
C LEU A 72 0.14 5.86 -14.97
N ASN A 73 0.85 6.70 -15.74
CA ASN A 73 1.59 6.26 -16.91
C ASN A 73 2.64 5.22 -16.55
N TYR A 74 3.43 5.47 -15.49
CA TYR A 74 4.40 4.50 -14.99
C TYR A 74 3.74 3.15 -14.67
N PHE A 75 2.63 3.15 -13.93
CA PHE A 75 1.96 1.90 -13.57
C PHE A 75 1.42 1.17 -14.80
N LEU A 76 0.74 1.88 -15.69
CA LEU A 76 0.17 1.31 -16.91
C LEU A 76 1.24 0.67 -17.79
N VAL A 77 2.33 1.39 -18.07
CA VAL A 77 3.42 0.89 -18.91
C VAL A 77 4.03 -0.38 -18.32
N HIS A 78 4.25 -0.40 -17.01
CA HIS A 78 4.94 -1.52 -16.36
C HIS A 78 4.06 -2.73 -16.03
N TYR A 79 2.76 -2.54 -15.80
CA TYR A 79 1.89 -3.58 -15.24
C TYR A 79 0.65 -3.90 -16.08
N PHE A 80 0.41 -3.20 -17.20
CA PHE A 80 -0.84 -3.41 -17.93
C PHE A 80 -0.74 -3.28 -19.46
N LEU A 81 0.07 -2.36 -19.97
CA LEU A 81 0.11 -1.98 -21.37
C LEU A 81 0.36 -3.18 -22.30
N VAL A 82 1.31 -4.03 -21.96
CA VAL A 82 1.68 -5.20 -22.77
C VAL A 82 0.55 -6.22 -22.81
N ASN A 83 -0.13 -6.48 -21.70
CA ASN A 83 -1.32 -7.32 -21.65
C ASN A 83 -2.47 -6.72 -22.49
N PHE A 84 -2.67 -5.41 -22.40
CA PHE A 84 -3.66 -4.69 -23.21
C PHE A 84 -3.39 -4.84 -24.70
N ILE A 85 -2.17 -4.54 -25.16
CA ILE A 85 -1.76 -4.71 -26.57
C ILE A 85 -1.95 -6.17 -26.99
N ALA A 86 -1.48 -7.12 -26.18
CA ALA A 86 -1.55 -8.54 -26.49
C ALA A 86 -2.99 -9.03 -26.65
N SER A 87 -3.94 -8.47 -25.89
CA SER A 87 -5.36 -8.81 -25.98
C SER A 87 -5.98 -8.45 -27.34
N LYS A 88 -5.45 -7.44 -28.04
CA LYS A 88 -5.94 -7.00 -29.36
C LYS A 88 -5.56 -7.95 -30.49
N LYS A 89 -4.48 -8.73 -30.31
CA LYS A 89 -3.98 -9.73 -31.29
C LYS A 89 -3.74 -9.18 -32.71
N ASN A 90 -3.47 -7.88 -32.84
CA ASN A 90 -3.32 -7.19 -34.11
C ASN A 90 -1.86 -6.78 -34.39
N TYR A 91 -0.90 -7.59 -33.93
CA TYR A 91 0.53 -7.26 -33.96
C TYR A 91 1.04 -6.92 -35.36
N LEU A 92 0.55 -7.60 -36.40
CA LEU A 92 0.98 -7.39 -37.78
C LEU A 92 0.57 -6.01 -38.34
N ASP A 93 -0.30 -5.28 -37.64
CA ASP A 93 -0.66 -3.92 -38.01
C ASP A 93 0.36 -2.87 -37.56
N PHE A 94 1.34 -3.23 -36.71
CA PHE A 94 2.36 -2.27 -36.26
C PHE A 94 3.25 -1.84 -37.43
N GLU A 95 3.72 -0.59 -37.38
CA GLU A 95 4.59 0.00 -38.41
C GLU A 95 5.84 -0.86 -38.69
N TYR A 96 6.39 -1.46 -37.63
CA TYR A 96 7.54 -2.37 -37.74
C TYR A 96 7.25 -3.55 -38.68
N TYR A 97 6.13 -4.26 -38.46
CA TYR A 97 5.78 -5.45 -39.23
C TYR A 97 5.34 -5.12 -40.66
N LYS A 98 4.74 -3.95 -40.88
CA LYS A 98 4.46 -3.42 -42.22
C LYS A 98 5.73 -3.04 -43.00
N SER A 99 6.87 -2.92 -42.34
CA SER A 99 8.13 -2.46 -42.91
C SER A 99 9.14 -3.58 -43.19
N ILE A 100 8.82 -4.84 -42.86
CA ILE A 100 9.70 -5.99 -43.06
C ILE A 100 9.03 -7.09 -43.89
N ASN A 101 9.84 -8.00 -44.42
CA ASN A 101 9.33 -9.26 -44.96
C ASN A 101 8.99 -10.21 -43.80
N LEU A 102 7.73 -10.62 -43.71
CA LEU A 102 7.26 -11.54 -42.68
C LEU A 102 7.72 -12.97 -43.00
N THR A 103 8.45 -13.59 -42.08
CA THR A 103 8.76 -15.02 -42.10
C THR A 103 7.72 -15.80 -41.31
N SER A 104 7.58 -17.11 -41.54
CA SER A 104 6.68 -17.97 -40.76
C SER A 104 7.00 -17.91 -39.26
N GLU A 105 8.28 -17.87 -38.90
CA GLU A 105 8.72 -17.74 -37.50
C GLU A 105 8.20 -16.46 -36.83
N ILE A 106 8.22 -15.33 -37.55
CA ILE A 106 7.70 -14.05 -37.04
C ILE A 106 6.18 -14.11 -36.89
N ILE A 107 5.48 -14.71 -37.85
CA ILE A 107 4.02 -14.83 -37.85
C ILE A 107 3.55 -15.71 -36.68
N ASP A 108 4.25 -16.81 -36.44
CA ASP A 108 3.91 -17.77 -35.38
C ASP A 108 4.13 -17.18 -33.98
N ASN A 109 5.10 -16.26 -33.82
CA ASN A 109 5.44 -15.71 -32.52
C ASN A 109 5.93 -14.24 -32.56
N PRO A 110 5.05 -13.28 -32.90
CA PRO A 110 5.45 -11.89 -33.01
C PRO A 110 5.79 -11.30 -31.64
N LYS A 111 6.91 -10.58 -31.57
CA LYS A 111 7.24 -9.69 -30.44
C LYS A 111 6.40 -8.41 -30.52
N ILE A 112 6.13 -7.76 -29.39
CA ILE A 112 5.58 -6.40 -29.43
C ILE A 112 6.74 -5.45 -29.69
N ILE A 113 6.77 -4.88 -30.91
CA ILE A 113 7.73 -3.87 -31.34
C ILE A 113 6.92 -2.68 -31.84
N LEU A 114 7.05 -1.55 -31.16
CA LEU A 114 6.33 -0.33 -31.47
C LEU A 114 7.30 0.79 -31.81
N THR A 115 6.90 1.67 -32.73
CA THR A 115 7.51 2.99 -32.82
C THR A 115 7.19 3.82 -31.57
N GLU A 116 7.95 4.89 -31.33
CA GLU A 116 7.67 5.83 -30.23
C GLU A 116 6.26 6.42 -30.31
N ASP A 117 5.80 6.77 -31.51
CA ASP A 117 4.45 7.29 -31.76
C ASP A 117 3.38 6.25 -31.36
N GLU A 118 3.48 5.02 -31.87
CA GLU A 118 2.55 3.94 -31.53
C GLU A 118 2.57 3.62 -30.03
N PHE A 119 3.74 3.64 -29.40
CA PHE A 119 3.87 3.42 -27.96
C PHE A 119 3.11 4.50 -27.17
N ILE A 120 3.29 5.78 -27.52
CA ILE A 120 2.55 6.89 -26.90
C ILE A 120 1.05 6.72 -27.12
N ASP A 121 0.61 6.45 -28.35
CA ASP A 121 -0.80 6.25 -28.70
C ASP A 121 -1.44 5.12 -27.89
N TYR A 122 -0.77 3.97 -27.77
CA TYR A 122 -1.23 2.85 -26.96
C TYR A 122 -1.27 3.20 -25.47
N ALA A 123 -0.26 3.91 -24.95
CA ALA A 123 -0.23 4.32 -23.55
C ALA A 123 -1.38 5.31 -23.22
N GLU A 124 -1.62 6.30 -24.08
CA GLU A 124 -2.70 7.27 -23.93
C GLU A 124 -4.09 6.62 -24.06
N GLY A 125 -4.29 5.77 -25.07
CA GLY A 125 -5.53 5.03 -25.26
C GLY A 125 -5.84 4.12 -24.07
N THR A 126 -4.82 3.43 -23.54
CA THR A 126 -4.95 2.59 -22.34
C THR A 126 -5.34 3.42 -21.12
N LYS A 127 -4.71 4.58 -20.94
CA LYS A 127 -5.03 5.50 -19.85
C LYS A 127 -6.49 5.96 -19.89
N LEU A 128 -6.98 6.37 -21.06
CA LEU A 128 -8.36 6.83 -21.23
C LEU A 128 -9.38 5.73 -20.92
N LEU A 129 -9.09 4.50 -21.31
CA LEU A 129 -10.00 3.37 -21.13
C LEU A 129 -10.02 2.82 -19.69
N TYR A 130 -8.88 2.84 -18.99
CA TYR A 130 -8.71 2.09 -17.74
C TYR A 130 -8.48 2.94 -16.50
N PHE A 131 -8.43 4.28 -16.62
CA PHE A 131 -8.25 5.14 -15.45
C PHE A 131 -9.32 4.91 -14.36
N SER A 132 -10.61 4.92 -14.74
CA SER A 132 -11.71 4.71 -13.79
C SER A 132 -11.66 3.32 -13.13
N PHE A 133 -11.28 2.30 -13.91
CA PHE A 133 -11.09 0.95 -13.40
C PHE A 133 -9.94 0.88 -12.39
N ILE A 134 -8.79 1.48 -12.69
CA ILE A 134 -7.62 1.49 -11.80
C ILE A 134 -7.92 2.23 -10.51
N ASP A 135 -8.58 3.38 -10.59
CA ASP A 135 -8.97 4.18 -9.42
C ASP A 135 -9.95 3.39 -8.53
N SER A 136 -10.97 2.77 -9.14
CA SER A 136 -11.93 1.91 -8.44
C SER A 136 -11.25 0.70 -7.79
N ALA A 137 -10.35 0.03 -8.50
CA ALA A 137 -9.57 -1.08 -7.96
C ALA A 137 -8.69 -0.62 -6.79
N GLN A 138 -8.03 0.54 -6.90
CA GLN A 138 -7.19 1.07 -5.83
C GLN A 138 -8.03 1.39 -4.59
N PHE A 139 -9.21 1.97 -4.76
CA PHE A 139 -10.16 2.20 -3.70
C PHE A 139 -10.52 0.89 -2.97
N VAL A 140 -10.92 -0.15 -3.72
CA VAL A 140 -11.24 -1.47 -3.16
C VAL A 140 -10.05 -2.04 -2.37
N PHE A 141 -8.87 -2.14 -2.98
CA PHE A 141 -7.70 -2.73 -2.32
C PHE A 141 -7.20 -1.94 -1.11
N ARG A 142 -7.38 -0.61 -1.08
CA ARG A 142 -7.10 0.21 0.12
C ARG A 142 -8.08 -0.08 1.24
N ASN A 143 -9.38 -0.22 0.94
CA ASN A 143 -10.38 -0.58 1.95
C ASN A 143 -10.14 -1.99 2.50
N ILE A 144 -9.72 -2.94 1.66
CA ILE A 144 -9.27 -4.27 2.11
C ILE A 144 -8.07 -4.12 3.05
N ALA A 145 -7.03 -3.39 2.64
CA ALA A 145 -5.82 -3.18 3.44
C ALA A 145 -6.14 -2.62 4.84
N GLU A 146 -7.09 -1.69 4.92
CA GLU A 146 -7.52 -1.04 6.16
C GLU A 146 -8.61 -1.80 6.94
N LYS A 147 -9.14 -2.91 6.40
CA LYS A 147 -10.27 -3.68 6.96
C LYS A 147 -11.51 -2.81 7.20
N ILE A 148 -11.87 -2.04 6.19
CA ILE A 148 -13.09 -1.22 6.17
C ILE A 148 -13.93 -1.48 4.91
N TYR A 149 -13.68 -2.56 4.17
CA TYR A 149 -14.35 -2.89 2.92
C TYR A 149 -15.87 -3.00 3.08
N PHE A 150 -16.35 -3.87 3.98
CA PHE A 150 -17.80 -4.03 4.18
C PHE A 150 -18.41 -2.82 4.86
N LYS A 151 -17.66 -2.18 5.76
CA LYS A 151 -18.07 -0.92 6.36
C LYS A 151 -18.33 0.16 5.30
N THR A 152 -17.40 0.34 4.37
CA THR A 152 -17.52 1.34 3.30
C THR A 152 -18.66 1.00 2.35
N LEU A 153 -18.84 -0.27 1.97
CA LEU A 153 -19.99 -0.69 1.16
C LEU A 153 -21.32 -0.41 1.86
N PHE A 154 -21.42 -0.75 3.14
CA PHE A 154 -22.62 -0.48 3.95
C PHE A 154 -22.92 1.01 4.07
N GLU A 155 -21.91 1.85 4.28
CA GLU A 155 -22.08 3.30 4.35
C GLU A 155 -22.54 3.92 3.02
N SER A 156 -22.31 3.22 1.90
CA SER A 156 -22.78 3.61 0.58
C SER A 156 -24.10 2.97 0.14
N SER A 157 -24.63 2.00 0.89
CA SER A 157 -25.87 1.30 0.55
C SER A 157 -27.09 1.89 1.25
N THR A 158 -28.26 1.51 0.75
CA THR A 158 -29.58 1.94 1.19
C THR A 158 -30.44 0.71 1.51
N GLU A 159 -31.52 0.89 2.27
CA GLU A 159 -32.42 -0.22 2.63
C GLU A 159 -33.11 -0.87 1.41
N GLU A 160 -33.06 -0.23 0.24
CA GLU A 160 -33.57 -0.75 -1.03
C GLU A 160 -32.59 -1.70 -1.73
N ASP A 161 -31.30 -1.65 -1.38
CA ASP A 161 -30.26 -2.48 -1.99
C ASP A 161 -30.35 -3.93 -1.53
N SER A 162 -30.20 -4.86 -2.47
CA SER A 162 -30.39 -6.30 -2.23
C SER A 162 -29.37 -6.90 -1.25
N ASP A 163 -28.22 -6.27 -1.09
CA ASP A 163 -27.14 -6.69 -0.20
C ASP A 163 -27.13 -5.95 1.15
N TYR A 164 -28.04 -4.98 1.38
CA TYR A 164 -28.03 -4.12 2.57
C TYR A 164 -28.02 -4.90 3.89
N GLU A 165 -28.93 -5.86 4.07
CA GLU A 165 -28.99 -6.66 5.31
C GLU A 165 -27.77 -7.56 5.47
N SER A 166 -27.16 -8.04 4.37
CA SER A 166 -25.92 -8.81 4.43
C SER A 166 -24.75 -7.92 4.86
N LEU A 167 -24.62 -6.72 4.27
CA LEU A 167 -23.60 -5.73 4.59
C LEU A 167 -23.70 -5.25 6.05
N LYS A 168 -24.92 -5.07 6.56
CA LYS A 168 -25.19 -4.71 7.96
C LYS A 168 -24.61 -5.70 8.97
N ILE A 169 -24.59 -6.99 8.63
CA ILE A 169 -24.01 -8.05 9.46
C ILE A 169 -22.49 -8.10 9.26
N LEU A 170 -22.03 -8.02 8.01
CA LEU A 170 -20.62 -8.16 7.64
C LEU A 170 -19.76 -7.02 8.17
N LYS A 171 -20.25 -5.77 8.18
CA LYS A 171 -19.50 -4.59 8.65
C LYS A 171 -19.00 -4.72 10.09
N ASP A 172 -19.74 -5.42 10.95
CA ASP A 172 -19.43 -5.55 12.38
C ASP A 172 -18.48 -6.74 12.66
N ASN A 173 -18.31 -7.65 11.70
CA ASN A 173 -17.49 -8.86 11.82
C ASN A 173 -16.42 -8.95 10.70
N GLU A 174 -15.95 -7.81 10.23
CA GLU A 174 -15.04 -7.75 9.08
C GLU A 174 -13.67 -8.38 9.40
N THR A 175 -13.29 -9.39 8.62
CA THR A 175 -11.98 -10.04 8.66
C THR A 175 -11.39 -10.11 7.25
N TYR A 176 -10.07 -10.28 7.12
CA TYR A 176 -9.48 -10.47 5.79
C TYR A 176 -10.05 -11.70 5.10
N GLU A 177 -10.31 -12.78 5.83
CA GLU A 177 -10.90 -14.02 5.30
C GLU A 177 -12.29 -13.74 4.72
N SER A 178 -13.19 -13.10 5.48
CA SER A 178 -14.55 -12.83 5.01
C SER A 178 -14.58 -11.89 3.80
N ILE A 179 -13.71 -10.87 3.76
CA ILE A 179 -13.58 -9.99 2.60
C ILE A 179 -13.07 -10.75 1.37
N LEU A 180 -11.97 -11.50 1.53
CA LEU A 180 -11.32 -12.18 0.42
C LEU A 180 -12.21 -13.27 -0.18
N ASP A 181 -12.96 -13.99 0.66
CA ASP A 181 -13.92 -14.99 0.19
C ASP A 181 -15.06 -14.32 -0.60
N ASN A 182 -15.58 -13.19 -0.10
CA ASN A 182 -16.65 -12.44 -0.77
C ASN A 182 -16.25 -11.94 -2.17
N ILE A 183 -15.02 -11.45 -2.34
CA ILE A 183 -14.55 -10.91 -3.63
C ILE A 183 -13.89 -11.95 -4.52
N SER A 184 -13.66 -13.17 -4.03
CA SER A 184 -12.86 -14.19 -4.72
C SER A 184 -13.38 -14.53 -6.12
N GLU A 185 -14.70 -14.53 -6.31
CA GLU A 185 -15.34 -14.83 -7.59
C GLU A 185 -15.02 -13.81 -8.68
N ASN A 186 -14.59 -12.60 -8.31
CA ASN A 186 -14.21 -11.55 -9.27
C ASN A 186 -12.83 -11.81 -9.89
N PHE A 187 -12.00 -12.67 -9.29
CA PHE A 187 -10.60 -12.88 -9.69
C PHE A 187 -10.39 -14.28 -10.28
N LYS A 188 -10.87 -14.49 -11.50
CA LYS A 188 -10.88 -15.81 -12.16
C LYS A 188 -9.63 -16.11 -13.00
N ASP A 189 -8.93 -15.08 -13.49
CA ASP A 189 -7.74 -15.26 -14.34
C ASP A 189 -6.48 -15.45 -13.49
N ILE A 190 -6.43 -16.53 -12.72
CA ILE A 190 -5.26 -16.87 -11.90
C ILE A 190 -4.81 -18.28 -12.25
N LYS A 191 -3.53 -18.41 -12.61
CA LYS A 191 -2.90 -19.69 -12.91
C LYS A 191 -1.78 -19.94 -11.91
N MET A 192 -1.73 -21.15 -11.36
CA MET A 192 -0.63 -21.61 -10.53
C MET A 192 0.28 -22.49 -11.37
N ASN A 193 1.58 -22.18 -11.38
CA ASN A 193 2.57 -22.81 -12.23
C ASN A 193 3.73 -23.35 -11.39
N PHE A 194 4.29 -24.50 -11.78
CA PHE A 194 5.35 -25.20 -11.05
C PHE A 194 6.70 -25.18 -11.78
N ASP A 195 6.75 -24.72 -13.03
CA ASP A 195 7.98 -24.62 -13.82
C ASP A 195 8.80 -23.38 -13.42
N LEU A 196 9.54 -23.51 -12.32
CA LEU A 196 10.40 -22.43 -11.82
C LEU A 196 11.58 -22.13 -12.75
N ASP A 197 11.98 -23.06 -13.61
CA ASP A 197 13.04 -22.83 -14.58
C ASP A 197 12.57 -21.85 -15.66
N ALA A 198 11.35 -22.01 -16.16
CA ALA A 198 10.71 -21.04 -17.04
C ALA A 198 10.53 -19.67 -16.38
N PHE A 199 10.05 -19.62 -15.14
CA PHE A 199 9.87 -18.36 -14.40
C PHE A 199 11.19 -17.59 -14.21
N PHE A 200 12.26 -18.29 -13.82
CA PHE A 200 13.59 -17.70 -13.63
C PHE A 200 14.42 -17.62 -14.92
N LEU A 201 13.81 -17.85 -16.09
CA LEU A 201 14.45 -17.81 -17.41
C LEU A 201 15.75 -18.63 -17.48
N GLY A 202 15.72 -19.87 -16.98
CA GLY A 202 16.83 -20.83 -17.03
C GLY A 202 18.02 -20.47 -16.11
N SER A 203 17.87 -19.52 -15.18
CA SER A 203 18.93 -19.15 -14.24
C SER A 203 19.21 -20.26 -13.20
N ASN A 204 20.36 -20.93 -13.33
CA ASN A 204 20.83 -21.94 -12.36
C ASN A 204 21.39 -21.36 -11.06
N ALA A 205 21.62 -20.03 -10.99
CA ALA A 205 22.27 -19.38 -9.85
C ALA A 205 21.29 -18.91 -8.76
N ASN A 206 19.99 -19.09 -8.96
CA ASN A 206 18.97 -18.57 -8.07
C ASN A 206 18.74 -19.52 -6.87
N LYS A 207 19.53 -19.35 -5.80
CA LYS A 207 19.28 -19.97 -4.47
C LYS A 207 17.86 -19.72 -3.94
N SER A 208 17.11 -18.80 -4.53
CA SER A 208 15.71 -18.54 -4.25
C SER A 208 14.78 -19.68 -4.70
N LYS A 209 15.15 -20.48 -5.71
CA LYS A 209 14.37 -21.64 -6.15
C LYS A 209 14.09 -22.61 -5.01
N ASP A 210 15.04 -22.77 -4.08
CA ASP A 210 14.95 -23.73 -2.98
C ASP A 210 13.82 -23.43 -1.99
N ASN A 211 13.34 -22.19 -1.91
CA ASN A 211 12.28 -21.77 -0.98
C ASN A 211 10.95 -21.44 -1.66
N ILE A 212 10.87 -21.55 -2.99
CA ILE A 212 9.68 -21.27 -3.79
C ILE A 212 9.19 -22.59 -4.39
N ARG A 213 7.89 -22.87 -4.30
CA ARG A 213 7.30 -24.11 -4.83
C ARG A 213 6.52 -23.92 -6.12
N TYR A 214 5.95 -22.74 -6.29
CA TYR A 214 5.12 -22.35 -7.41
C TYR A 214 5.15 -20.84 -7.58
N TYR A 215 4.68 -20.38 -8.73
CA TYR A 215 4.41 -18.98 -9.01
C TYR A 215 3.01 -18.84 -9.59
N TYR A 216 2.46 -17.64 -9.49
CA TYR A 216 1.17 -17.29 -10.06
C TYR A 216 1.36 -16.52 -11.35
N SER A 217 0.48 -16.69 -12.33
CA SER A 217 0.41 -15.86 -13.53
C SER A 217 -1.01 -15.41 -13.85
N SER A 218 -1.12 -14.26 -14.52
CA SER A 218 -2.39 -13.64 -14.91
C SER A 218 -2.20 -12.61 -16.01
N ASN A 219 -3.23 -12.37 -16.82
CA ASN A 219 -3.30 -11.22 -17.72
C ASN A 219 -3.91 -9.98 -17.06
N ASP A 220 -4.44 -10.13 -15.86
CA ASP A 220 -5.06 -9.08 -15.06
C ASP A 220 -4.23 -8.81 -13.80
N PHE A 221 -3.68 -7.60 -13.71
CA PHE A 221 -2.88 -7.21 -12.55
C PHE A 221 -3.69 -7.26 -11.25
N THR A 222 -5.03 -7.07 -11.29
CA THR A 222 -5.88 -7.12 -10.10
C THR A 222 -6.02 -8.53 -9.54
N CYS A 223 -5.98 -9.55 -10.40
CA CYS A 223 -5.89 -10.95 -9.97
C CYS A 223 -4.59 -11.22 -9.20
N LEU A 224 -3.46 -10.65 -9.62
CA LEU A 224 -2.21 -10.77 -8.87
C LEU A 224 -2.20 -9.95 -7.57
N LEU A 225 -2.84 -8.78 -7.54
CA LEU A 225 -3.04 -8.01 -6.30
C LEU A 225 -3.89 -8.79 -5.28
N PHE A 226 -4.96 -9.44 -5.75
CA PHE A 226 -5.78 -10.33 -4.94
C PHE A 226 -4.96 -11.50 -4.38
N ILE A 227 -4.12 -12.13 -5.20
CA ILE A 227 -3.19 -13.17 -4.75
C ILE A 227 -2.22 -12.65 -3.69
N CYS A 228 -1.64 -11.46 -3.86
CA CYS A 228 -0.79 -10.86 -2.83
C CYS A 228 -1.54 -10.75 -1.49
N MET A 229 -2.76 -10.20 -1.50
CA MET A 229 -3.58 -10.10 -0.31
C MET A 229 -3.87 -11.47 0.30
N LYS A 230 -4.34 -12.43 -0.50
CA LYS A 230 -4.68 -13.79 -0.04
C LYS A 230 -3.50 -14.51 0.59
N GLU A 231 -2.35 -14.51 -0.07
CA GLU A 231 -1.14 -15.15 0.41
C GLU A 231 -0.60 -14.49 1.69
N PHE A 232 -0.62 -13.16 1.75
CA PHE A 232 -0.11 -12.40 2.91
C PHE A 232 -0.95 -12.63 4.16
N MET A 233 -2.26 -12.76 4.00
CA MET A 233 -3.19 -12.99 5.12
C MET A 233 -3.19 -14.43 5.60
N ASN A 234 -3.04 -15.41 4.68
CA ASN A 234 -3.00 -16.83 5.01
C ASN A 234 -1.64 -17.32 5.57
N TYR A 235 -0.59 -16.52 5.46
CA TYR A 235 0.71 -16.88 6.02
C TYR A 235 0.66 -16.95 7.56
N LYS A 236 1.28 -17.97 8.18
CA LYS A 236 1.17 -18.24 9.64
C LYS A 236 1.58 -17.08 10.56
N ASN A 237 2.49 -16.22 10.10
CA ASN A 237 2.91 -15.02 10.83
C ASN A 237 2.26 -13.73 10.29
N SER A 238 1.23 -13.89 9.45
CA SER A 238 0.46 -12.93 8.64
C SER A 238 1.17 -11.60 8.38
N PHE A 239 1.53 -11.36 7.11
CA PHE A 239 2.02 -10.04 6.74
C PHE A 239 0.88 -9.03 6.91
N ARG A 240 1.06 -8.06 7.79
CA ARG A 240 0.08 -7.00 8.02
C ARG A 240 0.40 -5.82 7.13
N ILE A 241 -0.63 -5.24 6.52
CA ILE A 241 -0.51 -3.98 5.80
C ILE A 241 -0.96 -2.87 6.74
N VAL A 242 -0.11 -1.87 6.94
CA VAL A 242 -0.39 -0.76 7.86
C VAL A 242 -0.22 0.55 7.14
N LYS A 243 -1.17 1.47 7.31
CA LYS A 243 -1.06 2.85 6.86
C LYS A 243 -0.24 3.67 7.86
N CYS A 244 0.85 4.26 7.39
CA CYS A 244 1.71 5.09 8.23
C CYS A 244 0.99 6.34 8.71
N LYS A 245 1.02 6.61 10.03
CA LYS A 245 0.37 7.81 10.62
C LYS A 245 1.02 9.15 10.26
N ASN A 246 2.20 9.16 9.63
CA ASN A 246 2.89 10.39 9.23
C ASN A 246 2.71 10.68 7.73
N CYS A 247 3.12 9.75 6.87
CA CYS A 247 3.11 9.96 5.42
C CYS A 247 1.92 9.32 4.69
N ASN A 248 1.00 8.66 5.41
CA ASN A 248 -0.15 7.93 4.87
C ASN A 248 0.17 6.79 3.89
N HIS A 249 1.45 6.46 3.68
CA HIS A 249 1.83 5.32 2.86
C HIS A 249 1.58 4.00 3.60
N TYR A 250 1.08 3.02 2.86
CA TYR A 250 0.98 1.63 3.29
C TYR A 250 2.37 0.98 3.33
N PHE A 251 2.61 0.17 4.34
CA PHE A 251 3.84 -0.61 4.50
C PHE A 251 3.58 -1.92 5.22
N ILE A 252 4.50 -2.87 5.09
CA ILE A 252 4.51 -4.12 5.85
C ILE A 252 5.52 -3.99 7.01
N PRO A 253 5.10 -4.10 8.28
CA PRO A 253 6.01 -4.08 9.41
C PRO A 253 7.01 -5.24 9.38
N LYS A 254 8.26 -4.96 9.74
CA LYS A 254 9.34 -5.97 9.84
C LYS A 254 9.24 -6.87 11.08
N THR A 255 8.39 -6.51 12.05
CA THR A 255 8.26 -7.22 13.32
C THR A 255 6.80 -7.52 13.63
N ALA A 256 6.55 -8.50 14.50
CA ALA A 256 5.21 -8.82 15.00
C ALA A 256 4.61 -7.72 15.88
N HIS A 257 5.44 -6.80 16.41
CA HIS A 257 4.96 -5.70 17.24
C HIS A 257 4.10 -4.72 16.44
N THR A 258 3.18 -4.06 17.14
CA THR A 258 2.39 -2.95 16.58
C THR A 258 3.32 -1.84 16.15
N THR A 259 3.40 -1.61 14.83
CA THR A 259 4.24 -0.57 14.22
C THR A 259 3.33 0.42 13.52
N LEU A 260 3.41 1.71 13.87
CA LEU A 260 2.52 2.76 13.34
C LEU A 260 3.16 3.64 12.27
N TYR A 261 4.48 3.54 12.11
CA TYR A 261 5.29 4.42 11.27
C TYR A 261 6.20 3.58 10.38
N CYS A 262 6.34 3.96 9.11
CA CYS A 262 7.21 3.29 8.15
C CYS A 262 8.66 3.80 8.22
N ASP A 263 9.54 3.21 7.42
CA ASP A 263 10.94 3.62 7.30
C ASP A 263 11.17 4.65 6.17
N ASN A 264 10.11 5.20 5.55
CA ASN A 264 10.26 6.20 4.49
C ASN A 264 10.73 7.53 5.07
N ILE A 265 11.60 8.22 4.34
CA ILE A 265 11.99 9.61 4.64
C ILE A 265 10.75 10.50 4.62
N PHE A 266 10.60 11.33 5.65
CA PHE A 266 9.43 12.17 5.85
C PHE A 266 9.78 13.65 6.01
N LYS A 267 10.39 14.02 7.13
CA LYS A 267 10.66 15.43 7.46
C LYS A 267 12.03 15.59 8.09
N ASP A 268 12.73 16.66 7.74
CA ASP A 268 14.08 16.98 8.21
C ASP A 268 15.11 15.87 7.92
N GLY A 269 14.92 15.13 6.82
CA GLY A 269 15.74 13.97 6.47
C GLY A 269 15.53 12.73 7.36
N LEU A 270 14.63 12.80 8.34
CA LEU A 270 14.30 11.69 9.22
C LEU A 270 13.25 10.77 8.59
N THR A 271 13.34 9.48 8.88
CA THR A 271 12.28 8.50 8.59
C THR A 271 11.01 8.81 9.39
N CYS A 272 9.86 8.27 8.97
CA CYS A 272 8.61 8.42 9.74
C CYS A 272 8.76 7.92 11.18
N LYS A 273 9.51 6.83 11.41
CA LYS A 273 9.81 6.31 12.76
C LYS A 273 10.68 7.28 13.55
N GLU A 274 11.83 7.68 13.02
CA GLU A 274 12.74 8.61 13.70
C GLU A 274 12.06 9.94 14.03
N PHE A 275 11.23 10.44 13.11
CA PHE A 275 10.45 11.65 13.35
C PHE A 275 9.44 11.44 14.48
N ALA A 276 8.72 10.32 14.50
CA ALA A 276 7.78 10.01 15.57
C ALA A 276 8.48 9.84 16.93
N ASP A 277 9.67 9.22 16.96
CA ASP A 277 10.49 9.06 18.16
C ASP A 277 11.03 10.41 18.66
N LYS A 278 11.46 11.29 17.74
CA LYS A 278 11.87 12.67 18.06
C LYS A 278 10.69 13.49 18.61
N VAL A 279 9.51 13.41 17.99
CA VAL A 279 8.33 14.14 18.46
C VAL A 279 7.81 13.59 19.78
N SER A 280 7.85 12.27 19.99
CA SER A 280 7.42 11.65 21.25
C SER A 280 8.39 11.93 22.39
N SER A 281 9.70 11.90 22.14
CA SER A 281 10.72 12.34 23.11
C SER A 281 10.66 13.85 23.37
N SER A 282 10.31 14.66 22.37
CA SER A 282 10.01 16.09 22.53
C SER A 282 8.64 16.38 23.15
N ARG A 283 7.78 15.37 23.40
CA ARG A 283 6.69 15.47 24.39
C ARG A 283 7.29 15.35 25.79
N THR A 284 8.19 16.28 26.09
CA THR A 284 8.98 16.51 27.31
C THR A 284 8.17 16.55 28.60
N TYR A 285 6.83 16.67 28.52
CA TYR A 285 5.92 16.72 29.68
C TYR A 285 5.78 15.42 30.49
N ALA A 286 6.22 14.27 29.96
CA ALA A 286 6.24 13.03 30.74
C ALA A 286 7.29 13.09 31.87
N ASN A 287 8.43 13.75 31.62
CA ASN A 287 9.54 13.94 32.55
C ASN A 287 9.60 15.35 33.15
N ASP A 288 8.72 16.26 32.72
CA ASP A 288 8.57 17.60 33.28
C ASP A 288 8.20 17.56 34.78
N PRO A 289 9.02 18.18 35.67
CA PRO A 289 8.78 18.21 37.11
C PRO A 289 7.42 18.79 37.51
N ILE A 290 6.89 19.77 36.78
CA ILE A 290 5.61 20.42 37.05
C ILE A 290 4.45 19.51 36.63
N CYS A 291 4.56 18.84 35.49
CA CYS A 291 3.59 17.80 35.11
C CYS A 291 3.60 16.60 36.08
N LYS A 292 4.75 16.27 36.68
CA LYS A 292 4.83 15.29 37.78
C LYS A 292 4.10 15.79 39.04
N LYS A 293 4.30 17.05 39.44
CA LYS A 293 3.55 17.70 40.56
C LYS A 293 2.04 17.65 40.32
N TYR A 294 1.59 17.99 39.11
CA TYR A 294 0.18 17.93 38.70
C TYR A 294 -0.43 16.53 38.90
N ARG A 295 0.25 15.48 38.40
CA ARG A 295 -0.19 14.08 38.53
C ARG A 295 -0.22 13.61 39.98
N ASN A 296 0.79 13.98 40.77
CA ASN A 296 0.84 13.61 42.19
C ASN A 296 -0.29 14.28 42.98
N ARG A 297 -0.59 15.55 42.70
CA ARG A 297 -1.70 16.26 43.34
C ARG A 297 -3.05 15.63 42.99
N TYR A 298 -3.27 15.25 41.73
CA TYR A 298 -4.46 14.52 41.30
C TYR A 298 -4.65 13.22 42.11
N LYS A 299 -3.59 12.40 42.24
CA LYS A 299 -3.63 11.15 43.02
C LYS A 299 -3.97 11.41 44.49
N ASN A 300 -3.38 12.44 45.09
CA ASN A 300 -3.64 12.80 46.48
C ASN A 300 -5.09 13.25 46.70
N LEU A 301 -5.64 14.07 45.81
CA LEU A 301 -7.04 14.51 45.88
C LEU A 301 -8.01 13.36 45.65
N SER A 302 -7.73 12.48 44.69
CA SER A 302 -8.53 11.28 44.44
C SER A 302 -8.59 10.37 45.67
N LYS A 303 -7.45 10.15 46.35
CA LYS A 303 -7.39 9.38 47.59
C LYS A 303 -8.14 10.04 48.74
N GLN A 304 -8.08 11.38 48.85
CA GLN A 304 -8.83 12.13 49.87
C GLN A 304 -10.34 12.04 49.63
N ALA A 305 -10.77 12.20 48.38
CA ALA A 305 -12.17 12.09 47.99
C ALA A 305 -12.72 10.68 48.23
N SER A 306 -11.92 9.62 48.03
CA SER A 306 -12.39 8.24 48.26
C SER A 306 -12.60 7.87 49.73
N ILE A 307 -12.00 8.61 50.67
CA ILE A 307 -12.08 8.31 52.12
C ILE A 307 -12.83 9.39 52.92
N SER A 308 -13.24 10.48 52.29
CA SER A 308 -13.86 11.63 52.96
C SER A 308 -15.31 11.79 52.52
N ASN A 309 -16.21 11.98 53.48
CA ASN A 309 -17.60 12.37 53.23
C ASN A 309 -17.79 13.90 53.24
N ASN A 310 -16.70 14.69 53.27
CA ASN A 310 -16.80 16.15 53.22
C ASN A 310 -17.12 16.61 51.78
N PRO A 311 -18.27 17.27 51.54
CA PRO A 311 -18.66 17.75 50.22
C PRO A 311 -17.63 18.69 49.56
N GLU A 312 -16.89 19.46 50.34
CA GLU A 312 -15.85 20.37 49.83
C GLU A 312 -14.65 19.61 49.25
N VAL A 313 -14.29 18.46 49.83
CA VAL A 313 -13.22 17.59 49.32
C VAL A 313 -13.61 16.97 47.98
N LEU A 314 -14.86 16.52 47.87
CA LEU A 314 -15.41 15.95 46.65
C LEU A 314 -15.47 17.00 45.53
N ALA A 315 -16.00 18.19 45.85
CA ALA A 315 -16.08 19.31 44.91
C ALA A 315 -14.69 19.78 44.44
N LEU A 316 -13.71 19.83 45.35
CA LEU A 316 -12.33 20.20 44.99
C LEU A 316 -11.70 19.18 44.05
N TYR A 317 -11.92 17.88 44.26
CA TYR A 317 -11.41 16.83 43.37
C TYR A 317 -12.00 16.92 41.95
N GLU A 318 -13.33 17.04 41.83
CA GLU A 318 -13.98 17.17 40.51
C GLU A 318 -13.56 18.46 39.80
N ARG A 319 -13.45 19.58 40.53
CA ARG A 319 -12.92 20.83 39.97
C ARG A 319 -11.49 20.64 39.47
N TYR A 320 -10.62 20.01 40.25
CA TYR A 320 -9.22 19.77 39.86
C TYR A 320 -9.12 18.86 38.63
N LYS A 321 -10.00 17.88 38.49
CA LYS A 321 -10.08 16.99 37.33
C LYS A 321 -10.48 17.74 36.05
N VAL A 322 -11.50 18.61 36.12
CA VAL A 322 -12.00 19.38 34.97
C VAL A 322 -11.08 20.56 34.62
N ASP A 323 -10.77 21.42 35.59
CA ASP A 323 -9.94 22.61 35.36
C ASP A 323 -8.47 22.24 35.13
N GLY A 324 -8.00 21.16 35.76
CA GLY A 324 -6.63 20.66 35.61
C GLY A 324 -6.32 20.17 34.21
N ALA A 325 -7.28 19.53 33.54
CA ALA A 325 -7.14 19.15 32.14
C ALA A 325 -6.95 20.38 31.23
N LYS A 326 -7.74 21.44 31.45
CA LYS A 326 -7.65 22.70 30.71
C LYS A 326 -6.34 23.44 30.98
N MET A 327 -5.88 23.46 32.23
CA MET A 327 -4.63 24.11 32.61
C MET A 327 -3.41 23.36 32.07
N LEU A 328 -3.42 22.02 32.12
CA LEU A 328 -2.36 21.20 31.53
C LEU A 328 -2.27 21.39 30.02
N ASP A 329 -3.41 21.48 29.33
CA ASP A 329 -3.45 21.76 27.90
C ASP A 329 -2.85 23.13 27.56
N ARG A 330 -3.24 24.18 28.31
CA ARG A 330 -2.66 25.53 28.15
C ARG A 330 -1.16 25.53 28.39
N TYR A 331 -0.68 24.82 29.39
CA TYR A 331 0.76 24.70 29.69
C TYR A 331 1.50 23.98 28.55
N LYS A 332 0.95 22.86 28.07
CA LYS A 332 1.54 22.08 26.96
C LYS A 332 1.71 22.86 25.66
N HIS A 333 0.85 23.85 25.46
CA HIS A 333 0.85 24.75 24.31
C HIS A 333 1.50 26.12 24.59
N ASN A 334 2.30 26.25 25.66
CA ASN A 334 3.00 27.49 26.05
C ASN A 334 2.07 28.72 26.26
N LYS A 335 0.78 28.51 26.53
CA LYS A 335 -0.20 29.59 26.78
C LYS A 335 -0.16 30.10 28.23
N ILE A 336 0.49 29.37 29.13
CA ILE A 336 0.76 29.76 30.51
C ILE A 336 2.17 29.35 30.89
N THR A 337 2.81 30.12 31.78
CA THR A 337 4.16 29.82 32.27
C THR A 337 4.17 28.64 33.25
N ALA A 338 5.34 28.02 33.40
CA ALA A 338 5.63 27.01 34.42
C ALA A 338 5.22 27.47 35.82
N GLU A 339 5.64 28.67 36.23
CA GLU A 339 5.32 29.27 37.52
C GLU A 339 3.81 29.46 37.72
N ARG A 340 3.11 29.98 36.70
CA ARG A 340 1.66 30.16 36.75
C ARG A 340 0.93 28.83 36.93
N PHE A 341 1.38 27.78 36.24
CA PHE A 341 0.78 26.47 36.37
C PHE A 341 1.07 25.85 37.74
N GLU A 342 2.31 25.94 38.23
CA GLU A 342 2.68 25.46 39.56
C GLU A 342 1.92 26.18 40.70
N ASN A 343 1.74 27.50 40.61
CA ASN A 343 0.96 28.27 41.58
C ASN A 343 -0.50 27.82 41.61
N TRP A 344 -1.10 27.54 40.45
CA TRP A 344 -2.46 27.01 40.35
C TRP A 344 -2.58 25.60 40.97
N ILE A 345 -1.61 24.72 40.72
CA ILE A 345 -1.57 23.38 41.36
C ILE A 345 -1.52 23.54 42.89
N SER A 346 -0.69 24.48 43.38
CA SER A 346 -0.48 24.73 44.81
C SER A 346 -1.68 25.35 45.52
N SER A 347 -2.45 26.19 44.83
CA SER A 347 -3.63 26.88 45.38
C SER A 347 -4.84 25.96 45.56
N MET A 348 -4.88 24.82 44.89
CA MET A 348 -5.98 23.85 44.95
C MET A 348 -5.92 23.01 46.22
N LYS A 349 -6.14 23.62 47.38
CA LYS A 349 -6.18 23.02 48.73
C LYS A 349 -7.40 23.54 49.50
N ILE A 350 -7.90 22.75 50.44
CA ILE A 350 -8.87 23.23 51.43
C ILE A 350 -8.08 23.98 52.51
N GLY A 351 -8.50 25.20 52.84
CA GLY A 351 -7.94 25.94 53.98
C GLY A 351 -8.09 25.12 55.26
N LYS A 352 -7.09 25.15 56.13
CA LYS A 352 -7.20 24.49 57.44
C LYS A 352 -8.21 25.19 58.33
#